data_AF-A0A1Q6QXZ2-F1
#
_entry.id   AF-A0A1Q6QXZ2-F1
#
_cell.length_a   1.000
_cell.length_b   1.000
_cell.length_c   1.000
_cell.angle_alpha   90.00
_cell.angle_beta   90.00
_cell.angle_gamma   90.00
#
_symmetry.space_group_name_H-M   'P 1'
#
loop_
_entity.id
_entity.type
_entity.pdbx_description
1 polymer ?
#
loop_
_entity_poly.entity_id
_entity_poly.type
_entity_poly.pdbx_seq_one_letter_code
_entity_poly.pdbx_strand_id
1 'polypeptide(L)'
;IISNLLCVLEVFFIKGGLLFNEIYGLLIVSPIQDVNRRRKSERGQVFYGLSGIPDFVILDLDFDNNDNKDMKINNIDKIYGCIEIKEVNYTLLNVKDIIEKVKLGIELRDEEGQLLGEVLWYRKVLYTNGIRWMYYEWENIDKNDWDYIKKLVKTRINMEKEYRTKENIDSRKSVNLSNFNYYNKIKFENININEVELISLSNDIKDDQWNDFINKVHNIKWDK
;
A
#
# COMPACT_ATOMS: atom_id res chain seq x y z
N ILE A 1 26.68 -8.39 -13.83
CA ILE A 1 26.32 -8.35 -12.39
C ILE A 1 25.19 -7.36 -12.10
N ILE A 2 25.05 -6.22 -12.80
CA ILE A 2 23.84 -5.35 -12.73
C ILE A 2 22.68 -5.84 -13.65
N SER A 3 22.97 -6.73 -14.60
CA SER A 3 22.00 -7.22 -15.61
C SER A 3 21.07 -8.37 -15.15
N ASN A 4 21.38 -9.07 -14.06
CA ASN A 4 20.57 -10.24 -13.64
C ASN A 4 19.47 -9.86 -12.63
N LEU A 5 19.67 -8.82 -11.82
CA LEU A 5 18.66 -8.37 -10.84
C LEU A 5 17.48 -7.63 -11.51
N LEU A 6 17.76 -6.88 -12.59
CA LEU A 6 16.70 -6.29 -13.44
C LEU A 6 15.86 -7.36 -14.15
N CYS A 7 16.50 -8.47 -14.56
CA CYS A 7 15.81 -9.59 -15.20
C CYS A 7 14.92 -10.36 -14.20
N VAL A 8 15.32 -10.49 -12.94
CA VAL A 8 14.50 -11.12 -11.89
C VAL A 8 13.25 -10.28 -11.58
N LEU A 9 13.34 -8.94 -11.55
CA LEU A 9 12.19 -8.06 -11.34
C LEU A 9 11.26 -7.96 -12.57
N GLU A 10 11.79 -7.85 -13.79
CA GLU A 10 10.96 -7.89 -15.01
C GLU A 10 10.28 -9.26 -15.20
N VAL A 11 10.93 -10.36 -14.84
CA VAL A 11 10.33 -11.70 -14.85
C VAL A 11 9.35 -11.87 -13.68
N PHE A 12 9.59 -11.30 -12.50
CA PHE A 12 8.59 -11.26 -11.42
C PHE A 12 7.36 -10.44 -11.79
N PHE A 13 7.46 -9.44 -12.64
CA PHE A 13 6.30 -8.65 -13.05
C PHE A 13 5.55 -9.25 -14.24
N ILE A 14 6.26 -9.79 -15.22
CA ILE A 14 5.63 -10.48 -16.35
C ILE A 14 5.09 -11.83 -15.92
N LYS A 15 5.84 -12.62 -15.13
CA LYS A 15 5.35 -13.90 -14.59
C LYS A 15 4.57 -13.75 -13.31
N GLY A 16 4.82 -12.81 -12.40
CA GLY A 16 4.02 -12.65 -11.17
C GLY A 16 2.64 -12.04 -11.44
N GLY A 17 2.53 -11.08 -12.37
CA GLY A 17 1.22 -10.63 -12.84
C GLY A 17 0.40 -11.74 -13.50
N LEU A 18 1.05 -12.70 -14.17
CA LEU A 18 0.40 -13.90 -14.74
C LEU A 18 0.16 -15.01 -13.68
N LEU A 19 1.13 -15.29 -12.80
CA LEU A 19 1.06 -16.32 -11.75
C LEU A 19 -0.04 -16.00 -10.73
N PHE A 20 -0.18 -14.75 -10.30
CA PHE A 20 -1.19 -14.41 -9.31
C PHE A 20 -2.61 -14.42 -9.87
N ASN A 21 -2.81 -13.96 -11.12
CA ASN A 21 -4.09 -14.05 -11.81
C ASN A 21 -4.49 -15.52 -12.04
N GLU A 22 -3.55 -16.39 -12.40
CA GLU A 22 -3.82 -17.81 -12.69
C GLU A 22 -4.02 -18.68 -11.44
N ILE A 23 -3.41 -18.33 -10.30
CA ILE A 23 -3.40 -19.23 -9.12
C ILE A 23 -4.44 -18.85 -8.05
N TYR A 24 -4.86 -17.58 -7.97
CA TYR A 24 -5.75 -17.13 -6.89
C TYR A 24 -7.12 -16.62 -7.32
N GLY A 25 -7.36 -16.41 -8.61
CA GLY A 25 -8.53 -15.64 -9.02
C GLY A 25 -8.56 -14.29 -8.31
N LEU A 26 -7.41 -13.61 -8.26
CA LEU A 26 -7.24 -12.26 -7.72
C LEU A 26 -6.68 -11.39 -8.82
N LEU A 27 -7.17 -10.16 -8.91
CA LEU A 27 -6.68 -9.19 -9.89
C LEU A 27 -5.60 -8.32 -9.24
N ILE A 28 -4.35 -8.46 -9.70
CA ILE A 28 -3.26 -7.55 -9.30
C ILE A 28 -3.12 -6.47 -10.36
N VAL A 29 -3.27 -5.22 -9.95
CA VAL A 29 -3.20 -4.06 -10.84
C VAL A 29 -2.13 -3.12 -10.34
N SER A 30 -1.30 -2.60 -11.24
CA SER A 30 -0.54 -1.39 -10.96
C SER A 30 -1.49 -0.20 -11.07
N PRO A 31 -1.89 0.45 -9.96
CA PRO A 31 -2.86 1.53 -10.04
C PRO A 31 -2.25 2.73 -10.78
N ILE A 32 -0.93 2.85 -10.81
CA ILE A 32 -0.22 3.87 -11.60
C ILE A 32 -0.51 3.75 -13.10
N GLN A 33 -0.74 2.54 -13.62
CA GLN A 33 -1.08 2.31 -15.03
C GLN A 33 -2.56 2.55 -15.35
N ASP A 34 -3.49 2.23 -14.42
CA ASP A 34 -4.92 2.56 -14.56
C ASP A 34 -5.18 4.07 -14.36
N VAL A 35 -4.32 4.72 -13.58
CA VAL A 35 -4.11 6.17 -13.52
C VAL A 35 -3.33 6.57 -14.78
N ASN A 36 -3.95 6.33 -15.95
CA ASN A 36 -3.39 6.20 -17.31
C ASN A 36 -2.53 7.37 -17.85
N ARG A 37 -2.16 8.37 -17.03
CA ARG A 37 -1.25 9.48 -17.33
C ARG A 37 -0.48 10.02 -16.11
N ARG A 38 -0.31 9.26 -15.01
CA ARG A 38 0.12 9.78 -13.68
C ARG A 38 -0.77 10.94 -13.19
N ARG A 39 -2.03 10.97 -13.62
CA ARG A 39 -3.02 12.00 -13.26
C ARG A 39 -3.99 11.40 -12.26
N LYS A 40 -4.02 11.92 -11.03
CA LYS A 40 -5.10 11.63 -10.08
C LYS A 40 -6.46 11.76 -10.79
N SER A 41 -7.11 10.62 -11.03
CA SER A 41 -8.40 10.51 -11.71
C SER A 41 -9.52 10.25 -10.71
N GLU A 42 -10.75 10.61 -11.08
CA GLU A 42 -11.94 10.30 -10.27
C GLU A 42 -12.07 8.79 -9.99
N ARG A 43 -11.70 7.95 -10.97
CA ARG A 43 -11.65 6.49 -10.83
C ARG A 43 -10.59 6.00 -9.84
N GLY A 44 -9.45 6.67 -9.76
CA GLY A 44 -8.35 6.27 -8.86
C GLY A 44 -8.53 6.66 -7.40
N GLN A 45 -9.56 7.45 -7.03
CA GLN A 45 -9.68 8.04 -5.68
C GLN A 45 -9.72 7.00 -4.56
N VAL A 46 -10.25 5.79 -4.83
CA VAL A 46 -10.27 4.68 -3.88
C VAL A 46 -8.87 4.17 -3.50
N PHE A 47 -7.86 4.40 -4.35
CA PHE A 47 -6.47 3.98 -4.11
C PHE A 47 -5.60 5.05 -3.43
N TYR A 48 -6.15 6.24 -3.17
CA TYR A 48 -5.31 7.33 -2.65
C TYR A 48 -5.02 7.19 -1.16
N GLY A 49 -5.83 6.44 -0.42
CA GLY A 49 -5.65 6.18 1.02
C GLY A 49 -5.34 7.40 1.88
N LEU A 50 -4.71 7.13 3.03
CA LEU A 50 -4.17 8.16 3.90
C LEU A 50 -2.86 8.74 3.35
N SER A 51 -2.15 8.02 2.48
CA SER A 51 -0.87 8.45 1.93
C SER A 51 -0.91 8.59 0.41
N GLY A 52 -0.01 7.87 -0.27
CA GLY A 52 0.13 7.78 -1.71
C GLY A 52 -0.61 6.58 -2.29
N ILE A 53 -0.39 6.36 -3.59
CA ILE A 53 -0.86 5.18 -4.30
C ILE A 53 0.31 4.19 -4.27
N PRO A 54 0.12 2.94 -3.81
CA PRO A 54 1.18 1.94 -3.76
C PRO A 54 1.54 1.45 -5.17
N ASP A 55 2.65 0.75 -5.31
CA ASP A 55 3.09 0.19 -6.60
C ASP A 55 2.05 -0.77 -7.21
N PHE A 56 1.50 -1.67 -6.39
CA PHE A 56 0.47 -2.63 -6.77
C PHE A 56 -0.64 -2.73 -5.74
N VAL A 57 -1.85 -3.01 -6.21
CA VAL A 57 -3.02 -3.30 -5.38
C VAL A 57 -3.56 -4.67 -5.74
N ILE A 58 -3.98 -5.42 -4.72
CA ILE A 58 -4.57 -6.75 -4.83
C ILE A 58 -6.08 -6.59 -4.67
N LEU A 59 -6.81 -6.99 -5.70
CA LEU A 59 -8.25 -6.77 -5.82
C LEU A 59 -8.98 -8.09 -5.94
N ASP A 60 -10.22 -8.08 -5.47
CA ASP A 60 -11.23 -9.05 -5.87
C ASP A 60 -11.49 -8.97 -7.38
N LEU A 61 -11.79 -10.11 -8.02
CA LEU A 61 -12.08 -10.16 -9.45
C LEU A 61 -13.29 -9.33 -9.86
N ASP A 62 -14.28 -9.21 -8.95
CA ASP A 62 -15.48 -8.42 -9.17
C ASP A 62 -15.29 -6.96 -8.76
N PHE A 63 -14.05 -6.49 -8.57
CA PHE A 63 -13.77 -5.09 -8.28
C PHE A 63 -14.20 -4.20 -9.45
N ASP A 64 -15.18 -3.34 -9.21
CA ASP A 64 -15.66 -2.37 -10.20
C ASP A 64 -14.94 -1.02 -10.04
N ASN A 65 -14.09 -0.66 -11.00
CA ASN A 65 -13.36 0.61 -11.01
C ASN A 65 -14.12 1.76 -11.72
N ASN A 66 -15.40 1.59 -12.05
CA ASN A 66 -16.12 2.57 -12.87
C ASN A 66 -16.59 3.82 -12.11
N ASP A 67 -16.91 3.74 -10.81
CA ASP A 67 -17.54 4.82 -10.04
C ASP A 67 -16.89 5.05 -8.65
N ASN A 68 -15.65 5.51 -8.63
CA ASN A 68 -14.95 5.93 -7.40
C ASN A 68 -14.95 7.45 -7.20
N LYS A 69 -15.66 8.18 -8.07
CA LYS A 69 -15.76 9.63 -8.02
C LYS A 69 -16.32 10.07 -6.67
N ASP A 70 -15.82 11.19 -6.16
CA ASP A 70 -16.23 11.79 -4.90
C ASP A 70 -16.17 10.82 -3.72
N MET A 71 -15.24 9.86 -3.82
CA MET A 71 -14.99 8.86 -2.80
C MET A 71 -16.20 8.00 -2.47
N LYS A 72 -16.91 7.56 -3.51
CA LYS A 72 -17.76 6.38 -3.44
C LYS A 72 -16.90 5.13 -3.23
N ILE A 73 -16.40 4.98 -2.01
CA ILE A 73 -15.52 3.88 -1.58
C ILE A 73 -16.31 2.58 -1.32
N ASN A 74 -17.43 2.38 -2.01
CA ASN A 74 -18.32 1.24 -1.81
C ASN A 74 -17.63 -0.10 -2.13
N ASN A 75 -16.58 -0.05 -2.96
CA ASN A 75 -15.77 -1.21 -3.35
C ASN A 75 -14.47 -1.34 -2.54
N ILE A 76 -14.26 -0.54 -1.48
CA ILE A 76 -13.02 -0.62 -0.71
C ILE A 76 -12.83 -1.98 -0.03
N ASP A 77 -13.92 -2.67 0.30
CA ASP A 77 -13.84 -4.01 0.88
C ASP A 77 -13.47 -5.09 -0.13
N LYS A 78 -13.49 -4.77 -1.44
CA LYS A 78 -12.96 -5.58 -2.54
C LYS A 78 -11.47 -5.30 -2.83
N ILE A 79 -10.83 -4.46 -2.02
CA ILE A 79 -9.38 -4.28 -2.03
C ILE A 79 -8.78 -5.13 -0.92
N TYR A 80 -8.07 -6.19 -1.28
CA TYR A 80 -7.53 -7.13 -0.30
C TYR A 80 -6.20 -6.69 0.32
N GLY A 81 -5.43 -5.89 -0.40
CA GLY A 81 -4.15 -5.39 0.09
C GLY A 81 -3.35 -4.66 -0.97
N CYS A 82 -2.09 -4.39 -0.68
CA CYS A 82 -1.17 -3.81 -1.63
C CYS A 82 0.24 -4.39 -1.51
N ILE A 83 1.05 -4.12 -2.53
CA ILE A 83 2.48 -4.39 -2.56
C ILE A 83 3.18 -3.05 -2.75
N GLU A 84 4.12 -2.72 -1.86
CA GLU A 84 4.93 -1.51 -1.91
C GLU A 84 6.41 -1.91 -2.00
N ILE A 85 7.11 -1.36 -2.99
CA ILE A 85 8.45 -1.75 -3.38
C ILE A 85 9.39 -0.56 -3.23
N LYS A 86 10.48 -0.80 -2.53
CA LYS A 86 11.57 0.16 -2.33
C LYS A 86 12.81 -0.27 -3.10
N GLU A 87 13.72 0.68 -3.23
CA GLU A 87 15.02 0.42 -3.83
C GLU A 87 15.80 -0.63 -3.03
N VAL A 88 16.66 -1.41 -3.69
CA VAL A 88 17.39 -2.54 -3.09
C VAL A 88 18.18 -2.17 -1.83
N ASN A 89 18.77 -0.98 -1.81
CA ASN A 89 19.57 -0.50 -0.67
C ASN A 89 18.72 0.20 0.42
N TYR A 90 17.41 0.28 0.23
CA TYR A 90 16.51 0.89 1.19
C TYR A 90 16.38 0.00 2.43
N THR A 91 16.52 0.60 3.61
CA THR A 91 16.28 -0.10 4.88
C THR A 91 14.78 -0.07 5.17
N LEU A 92 14.13 -1.23 5.10
CA LEU A 92 12.69 -1.33 5.38
C LEU A 92 12.38 -0.83 6.80
N LEU A 93 11.39 0.06 6.86
CA LEU A 93 10.86 0.63 8.09
C LEU A 93 10.09 -0.42 8.89
N ASN A 94 9.98 -0.22 10.20
CA ASN A 94 9.17 -1.01 11.14
C ASN A 94 7.92 -0.22 11.54
N VAL A 95 6.73 -0.83 11.46
CA VAL A 95 5.47 -0.12 11.67
C VAL A 95 5.21 0.13 13.15
N LYS A 96 5.65 -0.77 14.04
CA LYS A 96 5.52 -0.60 15.49
C LYS A 96 6.30 0.63 15.97
N ASP A 97 7.53 0.80 15.50
CA ASP A 97 8.35 1.99 15.80
C ASP A 97 7.68 3.28 15.31
N ILE A 98 7.06 3.26 14.13
CA ILE A 98 6.32 4.40 13.58
C ILE A 98 5.12 4.73 14.48
N ILE A 99 4.33 3.74 14.90
CA ILE A 99 3.18 3.95 15.79
C ILE A 99 3.63 4.55 17.12
N GLU A 100 4.72 4.07 17.71
CA GLU A 100 5.24 4.61 18.96
C GLU A 100 5.67 6.07 18.81
N LYS A 101 6.29 6.45 17.68
CA LYS A 101 6.56 7.86 17.37
C LYS A 101 5.29 8.70 17.36
N VAL A 102 4.23 8.23 16.71
CA VAL A 102 2.94 8.95 16.67
C VAL A 102 2.34 9.11 18.07
N LYS A 103 2.36 8.06 18.90
CA LYS A 103 1.88 8.12 20.28
C LYS A 103 2.66 9.15 21.12
N LEU A 104 3.95 9.32 20.85
CA LEU A 104 4.79 10.34 21.49
C LEU A 104 4.62 11.74 20.89
N GLY A 105 3.76 11.91 19.87
CA GLY A 105 3.55 13.17 19.18
C GLY A 105 4.71 13.60 18.29
N ILE A 106 5.60 12.67 17.94
CA ILE A 106 6.75 12.92 17.07
C ILE A 106 6.25 12.99 15.62
N GLU A 107 6.71 13.99 14.88
CA GLU A 107 6.41 14.13 13.45
C GLU A 107 7.04 12.98 12.66
N LEU A 108 6.26 12.37 11.78
CA LEU A 108 6.71 11.29 10.91
C LEU A 108 7.44 11.85 9.69
N ARG A 109 8.47 11.14 9.26
CA ARG A 109 9.04 11.34 7.91
C ARG A 109 8.01 10.95 6.85
N ASP A 110 8.12 11.52 5.65
CA ASP A 110 7.21 11.24 4.53
C ASP A 110 7.06 9.73 4.26
N GLU A 111 8.15 8.98 4.29
CA GLU A 111 8.20 7.53 4.10
C GLU A 111 7.54 6.72 5.23
N GLU A 112 7.63 7.21 6.48
CA GLU A 112 6.97 6.59 7.63
C GLU A 112 5.46 6.83 7.56
N GLY A 113 5.07 8.05 7.23
CA GLY A 113 3.69 8.39 6.95
C GLY A 113 3.16 7.63 5.74
N GLN A 114 3.98 7.36 4.72
CA GLN A 114 3.57 6.59 3.56
C GLN A 114 3.18 5.16 3.97
N LEU A 115 4.12 4.43 4.60
CA LEU A 115 3.92 3.05 5.01
C LEU A 115 2.75 2.91 5.99
N LEU A 116 2.68 3.78 7.00
CA LEU A 116 1.57 3.73 7.97
C LEU A 116 0.22 3.97 7.28
N GLY A 117 0.16 4.91 6.34
CA GLY A 117 -1.04 5.17 5.56
C GLY A 117 -1.47 4.01 4.68
N GLU A 118 -0.51 3.27 4.12
CA GLU A 118 -0.76 2.05 3.35
C GLU A 118 -1.30 0.93 4.23
N VAL A 119 -0.66 0.67 5.38
CA VAL A 119 -1.12 -0.37 6.32
C VAL A 119 -2.53 -0.09 6.81
N LEU A 120 -2.84 1.16 7.16
CA LEU A 120 -4.17 1.53 7.64
C LEU A 120 -5.24 1.47 6.54
N TRP A 121 -4.90 1.77 5.29
CA TRP A 121 -5.87 1.82 4.20
C TRP A 121 -6.08 0.47 3.51
N TYR A 122 -4.98 -0.23 3.20
CA TYR A 122 -4.99 -1.50 2.48
C TYR A 122 -5.11 -2.69 3.42
N ARG A 123 -4.82 -2.52 4.72
CA ARG A 123 -4.97 -3.50 5.81
C ARG A 123 -4.00 -4.68 5.73
N LYS A 124 -3.64 -5.13 4.53
CA LYS A 124 -2.60 -6.12 4.26
C LYS A 124 -1.58 -5.52 3.29
N VAL A 125 -0.31 -5.47 3.69
CA VAL A 125 0.77 -4.86 2.90
C VAL A 125 1.95 -5.80 2.80
N LEU A 126 2.34 -6.13 1.58
CA LEU A 126 3.61 -6.78 1.29
C LEU A 126 4.64 -5.70 0.96
N TYR A 127 5.61 -5.50 1.86
CA TYR A 127 6.59 -4.42 1.79
C TYR A 127 7.99 -4.98 1.56
N THR A 128 8.66 -4.52 0.51
CA THR A 128 9.92 -5.15 0.09
C THR A 128 10.92 -4.18 -0.53
N ASN A 129 12.20 -4.52 -0.45
CA ASN A 129 13.26 -3.92 -1.28
C ASN A 129 13.80 -4.93 -2.31
N GLY A 130 13.08 -6.01 -2.58
CA GLY A 130 13.51 -7.13 -3.43
C GLY A 130 14.41 -8.15 -2.73
N ILE A 131 15.04 -7.80 -1.60
CA ILE A 131 15.86 -8.71 -0.79
C ILE A 131 15.06 -9.20 0.42
N ARG A 132 14.55 -8.27 1.22
CA ARG A 132 13.71 -8.56 2.39
C ARG A 132 12.25 -8.36 2.05
N TRP A 133 11.40 -9.23 2.57
CA TRP A 133 9.96 -9.20 2.36
C TRP A 133 9.26 -9.21 3.70
N MET A 134 8.63 -8.07 4.02
CA MET A 134 7.85 -7.88 5.24
C MET A 134 6.37 -7.95 4.89
N TYR A 135 5.59 -8.58 5.76
CA TYR A 135 4.15 -8.60 5.70
C TYR A 135 3.57 -7.86 6.90
N TYR A 136 2.68 -6.92 6.62
CA TYR A 136 1.92 -6.18 7.61
C TYR A 136 0.44 -6.50 7.48
N GLU A 137 -0.21 -6.76 8.59
CA GLU A 137 -1.65 -6.97 8.66
C GLU A 137 -2.26 -6.22 9.83
N TRP A 138 -3.26 -5.37 9.57
CA TRP A 138 -4.14 -4.85 10.61
C TRP A 138 -5.17 -5.92 10.95
N GLU A 139 -4.93 -6.62 12.06
CA GLU A 139 -5.76 -7.73 12.52
C GLU A 139 -6.97 -7.25 13.32
N ASN A 140 -8.04 -8.06 13.32
CA ASN A 140 -9.23 -7.85 14.16
C ASN A 140 -9.84 -6.44 14.04
N ILE A 141 -9.93 -5.93 12.82
CA ILE A 141 -10.34 -4.55 12.53
C ILE A 141 -11.75 -4.28 13.08
N ASP A 142 -11.84 -3.39 14.07
CA ASP A 142 -13.13 -2.89 14.55
C ASP A 142 -13.81 -2.03 13.48
N LYS A 143 -15.13 -2.18 13.36
CA LYS A 143 -15.91 -1.45 12.35
C LYS A 143 -15.82 0.06 12.55
N ASN A 144 -15.81 0.55 13.79
CA ASN A 144 -15.77 1.98 14.07
C ASN A 144 -14.39 2.56 13.73
N ASP A 145 -13.31 1.84 14.02
CA ASP A 145 -11.96 2.26 13.65
C ASP A 145 -11.81 2.28 12.12
N TRP A 146 -12.35 1.29 11.42
CA TRP A 146 -12.36 1.30 9.96
C TRP A 146 -13.18 2.46 9.37
N ASP A 147 -14.37 2.71 9.90
CA ASP A 147 -15.21 3.85 9.51
C ASP A 147 -14.51 5.19 9.78
N TYR A 148 -13.74 5.27 10.87
CA TYR A 148 -12.92 6.42 11.20
C TYR A 148 -11.79 6.65 10.19
N ILE A 149 -11.05 5.60 9.80
CA ILE A 149 -10.01 5.70 8.76
C ILE A 149 -10.61 6.15 7.43
N LYS A 150 -11.75 5.58 7.00
CA LYS A 150 -12.47 6.03 5.79
C LYS A 150 -12.83 7.52 5.84
N LYS A 151 -13.29 8.00 6.99
CA LYS A 151 -13.58 9.43 7.21
C LYS A 151 -12.31 10.29 7.12
N LEU A 152 -11.20 9.86 7.72
CA LEU A 152 -9.94 10.58 7.65
C LEU A 152 -9.40 10.68 6.22
N VAL A 153 -9.44 9.59 5.45
CA VAL A 153 -9.07 9.60 4.02
C VAL A 153 -9.93 10.60 3.26
N LYS A 154 -11.23 10.68 3.59
CA LYS A 154 -12.14 11.65 2.98
C LYS A 154 -11.79 13.09 3.28
N THR A 155 -11.49 13.37 4.54
CA THR A 155 -11.01 14.68 4.96
C THR A 155 -9.71 15.04 4.23
N ARG A 156 -8.72 14.14 4.22
CA ARG A 156 -7.42 14.38 3.55
C ARG A 156 -7.58 14.70 2.06
N ILE A 157 -8.33 13.90 1.32
CA ILE A 157 -8.52 14.09 -0.12
C ILE A 157 -9.25 15.42 -0.41
N ASN A 158 -10.25 15.78 0.40
CA ASN A 158 -10.94 17.07 0.25
C ASN A 158 -10.01 18.25 0.55
N MET A 159 -9.23 18.18 1.62
CA MET A 159 -8.23 19.21 1.95
C MET A 159 -7.18 19.36 0.85
N GLU A 160 -6.72 18.24 0.26
CA GLU A 160 -5.80 18.27 -0.88
C GLU A 160 -6.44 18.95 -2.10
N LYS A 161 -7.72 18.66 -2.41
CA LYS A 161 -8.47 19.32 -3.49
C LYS A 161 -8.57 20.83 -3.25
N GLU A 162 -9.01 21.23 -2.06
CA GLU A 162 -9.14 22.64 -1.68
C GLU A 162 -7.81 23.39 -1.77
N TYR A 163 -6.74 22.80 -1.24
CA TYR A 163 -5.40 23.38 -1.28
C TYR A 163 -4.91 23.56 -2.73
N ARG A 164 -5.09 22.55 -3.58
CA ARG A 164 -4.71 22.65 -5.00
C ARG A 164 -5.46 23.76 -5.72
N THR A 165 -6.76 23.90 -5.46
CA THR A 165 -7.58 24.98 -6.03
C THR A 165 -7.08 26.35 -5.58
N LYS A 166 -6.83 26.51 -4.27
CA LYS A 166 -6.37 27.77 -3.69
C LYS A 166 -5.00 28.21 -4.22
N GLU A 167 -4.06 27.28 -4.28
CA GLU A 167 -2.67 27.54 -4.68
C GLU A 167 -2.45 27.44 -6.20
N ASN A 168 -3.52 27.23 -6.98
CA ASN A 168 -3.48 27.03 -8.43
C ASN A 168 -2.46 25.96 -8.85
N ILE A 169 -2.39 24.86 -8.09
CA ILE A 169 -1.45 23.77 -8.30
C ILE A 169 -2.03 22.81 -9.32
N ASP A 170 -1.24 22.53 -10.37
CA ASP A 170 -1.55 21.48 -11.33
C ASP A 170 -1.81 20.15 -10.61
N SER A 171 -2.94 19.51 -10.92
CA SER A 171 -3.32 18.17 -10.47
C SER A 171 -2.21 17.11 -10.56
N ARG A 172 -1.23 17.30 -11.44
CA ARG A 172 -0.07 16.41 -11.67
C ARG A 172 1.07 16.61 -10.69
N LYS A 173 1.14 17.76 -10.00
CA LYS A 173 2.22 18.04 -9.04
C LYS A 173 1.90 17.38 -7.71
N SER A 174 2.91 16.84 -7.04
CA SER A 174 2.78 16.44 -5.64
C SER A 174 2.45 17.68 -4.81
N VAL A 175 1.60 17.47 -3.80
CA VAL A 175 1.35 18.48 -2.77
C VAL A 175 2.08 17.99 -1.54
N ASN A 176 2.88 18.86 -0.93
CA ASN A 176 3.45 18.52 0.37
C ASN A 176 2.32 18.58 1.41
N LEU A 177 1.87 17.40 1.82
CA LEU A 177 0.79 17.23 2.79
C LEU A 177 1.31 17.10 4.23
N SER A 178 2.61 17.32 4.49
CA SER A 178 3.20 17.26 5.84
C SER A 178 2.47 18.17 6.84
N ASN A 179 1.91 19.27 6.37
CA ASN A 179 1.08 20.19 7.17
C ASN A 179 -0.24 19.57 7.68
N PHE A 180 -0.64 18.42 7.15
CA PHE A 180 -1.84 17.69 7.56
C PHE A 180 -1.41 16.44 8.33
N ASN A 181 -0.84 16.58 9.53
CA ASN A 181 -0.58 15.43 10.38
C ASN A 181 -1.91 14.86 10.92
N TYR A 182 -2.55 13.98 10.15
CA TYR A 182 -3.79 13.28 10.54
C TYR A 182 -3.52 12.05 11.40
N TYR A 183 -2.27 11.55 11.45
CA TYR A 183 -1.91 10.38 12.25
C TYR A 183 -2.08 10.63 13.75
N ASN A 184 -1.78 11.83 14.24
CA ASN A 184 -1.99 12.22 15.64
C ASN A 184 -3.47 12.20 16.07
N LYS A 185 -4.42 12.08 15.13
CA LYS A 185 -5.86 12.00 15.43
C LYS A 185 -6.33 10.56 15.61
N ILE A 186 -5.51 9.58 15.22
CA ILE A 186 -5.83 8.16 15.27
C ILE A 186 -5.54 7.62 16.66
N LYS A 187 -6.50 6.87 17.22
CA LYS A 187 -6.35 6.16 18.49
C LYS A 187 -5.72 4.79 18.24
N PHE A 188 -4.39 4.71 18.35
CA PHE A 188 -3.65 3.49 18.08
C PHE A 188 -3.81 2.41 19.16
N GLU A 189 -4.48 2.70 20.28
CA GLU A 189 -4.76 1.73 21.34
C GLU A 189 -5.63 0.56 20.85
N ASN A 190 -6.44 0.78 19.82
CA ASN A 190 -7.34 -0.23 19.25
C ASN A 190 -6.80 -0.85 17.94
N ILE A 191 -5.65 -0.39 17.46
CA ILE A 191 -5.08 -0.82 16.18
C ILE A 191 -3.98 -1.84 16.46
N ASN A 192 -4.29 -3.11 16.18
CA ASN A 192 -3.31 -4.19 16.27
C ASN A 192 -2.73 -4.50 14.89
N ILE A 193 -1.45 -4.18 14.69
CA ILE A 193 -0.73 -4.50 13.45
C ILE A 193 0.24 -5.65 13.72
N ASN A 194 -0.04 -6.77 13.06
CA ASN A 194 0.89 -7.86 12.95
C ASN A 194 1.97 -7.52 11.92
N GLU A 195 3.22 -7.79 12.27
CA GLU A 195 4.40 -7.50 11.47
C GLU A 195 5.25 -8.77 11.45
N VAL A 196 5.46 -9.31 10.25
CA VAL A 196 6.16 -10.57 10.04
C VAL A 196 7.17 -10.41 8.91
N GLU A 197 8.42 -10.77 9.17
CA GLU A 197 9.36 -11.01 8.07
C GLU A 197 9.02 -12.36 7.43
N LEU A 198 8.58 -12.34 6.17
CA LEU A 198 8.31 -13.57 5.43
C LEU A 198 9.63 -14.27 5.08
N ILE A 199 10.53 -13.53 4.42
CA ILE A 199 11.82 -14.06 4.01
C ILE A 199 12.85 -12.95 3.77
N SER A 200 14.12 -13.28 3.97
CA SER A 200 15.25 -12.55 3.42
C SER A 200 15.94 -13.43 2.38
N LEU A 201 16.00 -12.93 1.15
CA LEU A 201 16.65 -13.57 0.02
C LEU A 201 18.16 -13.29 0.06
N SER A 202 18.97 -14.24 -0.40
CA SER A 202 20.39 -13.99 -0.67
C SER A 202 20.57 -13.36 -2.05
N ASN A 203 21.71 -12.71 -2.27
CA ASN A 203 22.08 -12.13 -3.57
C ASN A 203 22.07 -13.19 -4.69
N ASP A 204 22.52 -14.41 -4.38
CA ASP A 204 22.37 -15.57 -5.25
C ASP A 204 21.22 -16.43 -4.70
N ILE A 205 20.01 -16.19 -5.22
CA ILE A 205 18.81 -16.93 -4.83
C ILE A 205 18.92 -18.35 -5.35
N LYS A 206 18.81 -19.34 -4.44
CA LYS A 206 18.72 -20.76 -4.81
C LYS A 206 17.27 -21.19 -5.00
N ASP A 207 17.05 -22.27 -5.74
CA ASP A 207 15.72 -22.83 -6.00
C ASP A 207 14.93 -23.09 -4.71
N ASP A 208 15.58 -23.58 -3.65
CA ASP A 208 14.91 -23.83 -2.37
C ASP A 208 14.41 -22.55 -1.69
N GLN A 209 15.20 -21.47 -1.73
CA GLN A 209 14.79 -20.17 -1.19
C GLN A 209 13.69 -19.54 -2.04
N TRP A 210 13.76 -19.73 -3.36
CA TRP A 210 12.70 -19.32 -4.27
C TRP A 210 11.39 -20.04 -3.96
N ASN A 211 11.43 -21.35 -3.82
CA ASN A 211 10.25 -22.16 -3.51
C ASN A 211 9.67 -21.82 -2.13
N ASP A 212 10.51 -21.58 -1.13
CA ASP A 212 10.07 -21.10 0.19
C ASP A 212 9.39 -19.73 0.09
N PHE A 213 9.97 -18.79 -0.66
CA PHE A 213 9.35 -17.50 -0.92
C PHE A 213 7.97 -17.64 -1.57
N ILE A 214 7.86 -18.41 -2.65
CA ILE A 214 6.59 -18.66 -3.34
C ILE A 214 5.58 -19.27 -2.37
N ASN A 215 5.98 -20.30 -1.61
CA ASN A 215 5.08 -20.94 -0.63
C ASN A 215 4.59 -19.96 0.44
N LYS A 216 5.45 -19.11 0.97
CA LYS A 216 5.07 -18.12 1.99
C LYS A 216 4.10 -17.09 1.44
N VAL A 217 4.38 -16.55 0.26
CA VAL A 217 3.51 -15.59 -0.42
C VAL A 217 2.16 -16.23 -0.77
N HIS A 218 2.17 -17.50 -1.20
CA HIS A 218 0.95 -18.27 -1.47
C HIS A 218 0.08 -18.47 -0.22
N ASN A 219 0.70 -18.68 0.93
CA ASN A 219 -0.03 -18.91 2.18
C ASN A 219 -0.59 -17.62 2.81
N ILE A 220 -0.35 -16.45 2.21
CA ILE A 220 -1.01 -15.21 2.64
C ILE A 220 -2.48 -15.30 2.26
N LYS A 221 -3.35 -15.25 3.26
CA LYS A 221 -4.80 -15.12 3.04
C LYS A 221 -5.11 -13.67 2.73
N TRP A 222 -5.40 -13.36 1.48
CA TRP A 222 -5.70 -11.99 1.04
C TRP A 222 -7.16 -11.61 1.27
N ASP A 223 -8.06 -12.55 1.00
CA ASP A 223 -9.48 -12.45 1.29
C ASP A 223 -9.75 -12.34 2.80
N LYS A 224 -10.96 -11.85 3.13
CA LYS A 224 -11.43 -11.68 4.52
C LYS A 224 -12.18 -12.92 4.98
#